data_AF-A0A6C0M3L0-F1
#
_entry.id   AF-A0A6C0M3L0-F1
#
_cell.length_a   1.000
_cell.length_b   1.000
_cell.length_c   1.000
_cell.angle_alpha   90.00
_cell.angle_beta   90.00
_cell.angle_gamma   90.00
#
_symmetry.space_group_name_H-M   'P 1'
#
loop_
_entity.id
_entity.type
_entity.pdbx_description
1 polymer ?
#
loop_
_entity_poly.entity_id
_entity_poly.type
_entity_poly.pdbx_seq_one_letter_code
_entity_poly.pdbx_strand_id
1 'polypeptide(L)'
;MGLAGVDLKSTHLGHHLALREIRDTLTELDLSRNLLTDLRVSWPPELTTLILYGNQITSLEGVQFPSGLTTLTLFGNQITSLEGAQFPIELKELQLNSSKITTLEGVQFPPGLMKLHLNSNAITSLQGAQFPPGLTKLDLMGNPLTSLTGMIDPNDYVKTHLKQQFPELYMRDLHSEKAAAKAARQSQKAELHKMNDLTQQSMQTQMRAVASFLREGMEIKAQQHAEQLLRDRQDKPTTYEESLFYAKLGEKTYPVPMNEELLVQDVLDYLNEHYYISVLHNCGGMHLHKSGVGKLEYGRSLKEYAVVSDEVLDLQCGMQKGGFRHRVSKKINKRSKSKSKKNRHKHK
;
A
#
# COMPACT_ATOMS: atom_id res chain seq x y z
N MET A 1 -21.64 -22.89 -56.64
CA MET A 1 -20.30 -22.43 -56.24
C MET A 1 -20.47 -21.09 -55.57
N GLY A 2 -20.27 -21.05 -54.25
CA GLY A 2 -20.33 -19.79 -53.48
C GLY A 2 -19.10 -18.96 -53.79
N LEU A 3 -19.29 -17.68 -54.12
CA LEU A 3 -18.20 -16.72 -54.19
C LEU A 3 -17.76 -16.46 -52.75
N ALA A 4 -16.55 -16.89 -52.39
CA ALA A 4 -16.02 -16.76 -51.03
C ALA A 4 -15.69 -15.29 -50.66
N GLY A 5 -15.53 -14.41 -51.66
CA GLY A 5 -15.21 -13.01 -51.45
C GLY A 5 -15.83 -12.10 -52.50
N VAL A 6 -16.10 -10.86 -52.09
CA VAL A 6 -16.55 -9.75 -52.95
C VAL A 6 -15.58 -8.59 -52.73
N ASP A 7 -14.90 -8.18 -53.80
CA ASP A 7 -14.01 -7.03 -53.82
C ASP A 7 -14.72 -5.83 -54.45
N LEU A 8 -15.01 -4.83 -53.62
CA LEU A 8 -15.60 -3.54 -54.00
C LEU A 8 -14.65 -2.38 -53.63
N LYS A 9 -13.35 -2.64 -53.63
CA LYS A 9 -12.33 -1.64 -53.38
C LYS A 9 -12.35 -0.52 -54.41
N SER A 10 -12.24 0.72 -53.93
CA SER A 10 -12.18 1.92 -54.78
C SER A 10 -13.35 2.07 -55.75
N THR A 11 -14.54 1.57 -55.40
CA THR A 11 -15.72 1.62 -56.27
C THR A 11 -16.53 2.93 -56.15
N HIS A 12 -16.01 3.91 -55.40
CA HIS A 12 -16.67 5.19 -55.11
C HIS A 12 -18.08 5.02 -54.54
N LEU A 13 -18.30 3.97 -53.74
CA LEU A 13 -19.52 3.81 -52.97
C LEU A 13 -19.68 5.09 -52.12
N GLY A 14 -20.79 5.80 -52.34
CA GLY A 14 -21.06 7.10 -51.71
C GLY A 14 -21.18 7.00 -50.17
N HIS A 15 -21.62 8.09 -49.52
CA HIS A 15 -21.68 8.17 -48.05
C HIS A 15 -22.55 7.09 -47.37
N HIS A 16 -23.45 6.44 -48.12
CA HIS A 16 -24.34 5.39 -47.62
C HIS A 16 -24.14 4.09 -48.37
N LEU A 17 -23.94 3.01 -47.61
CA LEU A 17 -23.77 1.68 -48.13
C LEU A 17 -25.13 0.98 -48.23
N ALA A 18 -25.67 0.82 -49.44
CA ALA A 18 -26.90 0.05 -49.68
C ALA A 18 -26.55 -1.39 -50.10
N LEU A 19 -26.17 -2.24 -49.14
CA LEU A 19 -25.76 -3.64 -49.39
C LEU A 19 -26.93 -4.61 -49.70
N ARG A 20 -28.06 -4.12 -50.21
CA ARG A 20 -29.31 -4.91 -50.32
C ARG A 20 -29.21 -6.17 -51.18
N GLU A 21 -28.11 -6.35 -51.93
CA GLU A 21 -27.88 -7.50 -52.81
C GLU A 21 -26.58 -8.26 -52.50
N ILE A 22 -25.98 -8.09 -51.32
CA ILE A 22 -24.85 -8.95 -50.93
C ILE A 22 -25.39 -10.29 -50.43
N ARG A 23 -24.89 -11.39 -51.01
CA ARG A 23 -25.35 -12.75 -50.73
C ARG A 23 -25.07 -13.16 -49.27
N ASP A 24 -26.02 -13.87 -48.68
CA ASP A 24 -25.95 -14.38 -47.30
C ASP A 24 -24.76 -15.32 -47.04
N THR A 25 -24.16 -15.88 -48.10
CA THR A 25 -23.03 -16.82 -48.00
C THR A 25 -21.65 -16.15 -48.07
N LEU A 26 -21.59 -14.82 -48.06
CA LEU A 26 -20.32 -14.11 -48.25
C LEU A 26 -19.46 -14.17 -46.98
N THR A 27 -18.23 -14.69 -47.12
CA THR A 27 -17.28 -14.83 -45.99
C THR A 27 -16.24 -13.72 -45.90
N GLU A 28 -15.95 -13.04 -47.02
CA GLU A 28 -14.98 -11.94 -47.09
C GLU A 28 -15.52 -10.77 -47.92
N LEU A 29 -15.35 -9.54 -47.43
CA LEU A 29 -15.82 -8.32 -48.11
C LEU A 29 -14.76 -7.22 -48.02
N ASP A 30 -14.27 -6.77 -49.18
CA ASP A 30 -13.39 -5.61 -49.31
C ASP A 30 -14.17 -4.37 -49.77
N LEU A 31 -14.25 -3.38 -48.89
CA LEU A 31 -14.86 -2.06 -49.11
C LEU A 31 -13.83 -0.94 -48.93
N SER A 32 -12.55 -1.25 -49.01
CA SER A 32 -11.47 -0.28 -48.80
C SER A 32 -11.44 0.81 -49.87
N ARG A 33 -10.88 1.96 -49.49
CA ARG A 33 -10.67 3.12 -50.39
C ARG A 33 -11.95 3.65 -51.02
N ASN A 34 -13.07 3.61 -50.29
CA ASN A 34 -14.33 4.26 -50.67
C ASN A 34 -14.54 5.55 -49.87
N LEU A 35 -15.76 6.10 -49.88
CA LEU A 35 -16.12 7.32 -49.15
C LEU A 35 -17.14 7.03 -48.03
N LEU A 36 -17.09 5.82 -47.46
CA LEU A 36 -18.05 5.37 -46.45
C LEU A 36 -17.88 6.19 -45.17
N THR A 37 -19.01 6.68 -44.65
CA THR A 37 -19.06 7.40 -43.36
C THR A 37 -19.88 6.65 -42.32
N ASP A 38 -20.81 5.79 -42.75
CA ASP A 38 -21.74 5.05 -41.90
C ASP A 38 -21.67 3.55 -42.20
N LEU A 39 -21.65 2.75 -41.13
CA LEU A 39 -21.57 1.29 -41.17
C LEU A 39 -22.83 0.61 -40.59
N ARG A 40 -23.88 1.39 -40.28
CA ARG A 40 -25.16 0.88 -39.76
C ARG A 40 -26.00 0.28 -40.88
N VAL A 41 -25.56 -0.88 -41.33
CA VAL A 41 -26.21 -1.67 -42.37
C VAL A 41 -26.42 -3.10 -41.87
N SER A 42 -27.27 -3.85 -42.56
CA SER A 42 -27.32 -5.29 -42.39
C SER A 42 -26.12 -5.90 -43.11
N TRP A 43 -25.18 -6.45 -42.34
CA TRP A 43 -24.04 -7.17 -42.88
C TRP A 43 -24.40 -8.63 -43.18
N PRO A 44 -23.72 -9.29 -44.14
CA PRO A 44 -23.90 -10.72 -44.37
C PRO A 44 -23.58 -11.53 -43.09
N PRO A 45 -24.43 -12.48 -42.69
CA PRO A 45 -24.29 -13.18 -41.41
C PRO A 45 -23.05 -14.08 -41.35
N GLU A 46 -22.63 -14.65 -42.47
CA GLU A 46 -21.47 -15.55 -42.58
C GLU A 46 -20.13 -14.81 -42.76
N LEU A 47 -20.11 -13.48 -42.64
CA LEU A 47 -18.92 -12.68 -42.88
C LEU A 47 -17.88 -12.86 -41.76
N THR A 48 -16.68 -13.30 -42.15
CA THR A 48 -15.55 -13.55 -41.25
C THR A 48 -14.44 -12.51 -41.37
N THR A 49 -14.34 -11.84 -42.53
CA THR A 49 -13.33 -10.82 -42.82
C THR A 49 -13.98 -9.59 -43.45
N LEU A 50 -13.74 -8.43 -42.85
CA LEU A 50 -14.26 -7.14 -43.32
C LEU A 50 -13.11 -6.13 -43.45
N ILE A 51 -12.92 -5.63 -44.68
CA ILE A 51 -11.84 -4.71 -45.02
C ILE A 51 -12.43 -3.33 -45.34
N LEU A 52 -12.15 -2.35 -44.48
CA LEU A 52 -12.75 -1.00 -44.52
C LEU A 52 -11.71 0.13 -44.49
N TYR A 53 -10.44 -0.17 -44.75
CA TYR A 53 -9.38 0.83 -44.65
C TYR A 53 -9.51 1.95 -45.71
N GLY A 54 -9.07 3.15 -45.37
CA GLY A 54 -9.08 4.30 -46.28
C GLY A 54 -10.48 4.79 -46.64
N ASN A 55 -11.43 4.74 -45.70
CA ASN A 55 -12.75 5.34 -45.81
C ASN A 55 -12.82 6.65 -44.99
N GLN A 56 -14.02 7.20 -44.77
CA GLN A 56 -14.27 8.42 -44.00
C GLN A 56 -15.05 8.14 -42.69
N ILE A 57 -14.89 6.95 -42.12
CA ILE A 57 -15.62 6.54 -40.92
C ILE A 57 -15.10 7.34 -39.72
N THR A 58 -16.01 7.95 -38.96
CA THR A 58 -15.69 8.80 -37.79
C THR A 58 -16.09 8.19 -36.45
N SER A 59 -17.05 7.27 -36.44
CA SER A 59 -17.55 6.60 -35.24
C SER A 59 -17.93 5.15 -35.55
N LEU A 60 -17.84 4.29 -34.54
CA LEU A 60 -18.34 2.90 -34.56
C LEU A 60 -19.56 2.71 -33.65
N GLU A 61 -20.09 3.80 -33.07
CA GLU A 61 -21.25 3.76 -32.19
C GLU A 61 -22.49 3.20 -32.92
N GLY A 62 -23.13 2.22 -32.29
CA GLY A 62 -24.35 1.60 -32.83
C GLY A 62 -24.13 0.71 -34.06
N VAL A 63 -22.89 0.50 -34.49
CA VAL A 63 -22.56 -0.44 -35.58
C VAL A 63 -22.70 -1.88 -35.07
N GLN A 64 -23.53 -2.66 -35.75
CA GLN A 64 -23.76 -4.07 -35.45
C GLN A 64 -22.95 -4.93 -36.41
N PHE A 65 -21.74 -5.32 -36.02
CA PHE A 65 -20.89 -6.19 -36.85
C PHE A 65 -21.42 -7.65 -36.88
N PRO A 66 -21.11 -8.42 -37.93
CA PRO A 66 -21.39 -9.85 -37.98
C PRO A 66 -20.82 -10.59 -36.77
N SER A 67 -21.61 -11.48 -36.16
CA SER A 67 -21.19 -12.21 -34.95
C SER A 67 -19.99 -13.14 -35.18
N GLY A 68 -19.84 -13.66 -36.40
CA GLY A 68 -18.73 -14.53 -36.82
C GLY A 68 -17.48 -13.79 -37.29
N LEU A 69 -17.44 -12.46 -37.23
CA LEU A 69 -16.32 -11.68 -37.75
C LEU A 69 -15.05 -11.93 -36.93
N THR A 70 -14.00 -12.37 -37.61
CA THR A 70 -12.70 -12.70 -37.00
C THR A 70 -11.63 -11.64 -37.30
N THR A 71 -11.76 -10.94 -38.44
CA THR A 71 -10.80 -9.93 -38.90
C THR A 71 -11.52 -8.66 -39.32
N LEU A 72 -11.15 -7.53 -38.70
CA LEU A 72 -11.70 -6.20 -39.00
C LEU A 72 -10.55 -5.21 -39.24
N THR A 73 -10.51 -4.64 -40.45
CA THR A 73 -9.51 -3.60 -40.79
C THR A 73 -10.18 -2.26 -41.03
N LEU A 74 -9.79 -1.25 -40.25
CA LEU A 74 -10.37 0.09 -40.23
C LEU A 74 -9.29 1.17 -40.32
N PHE A 75 -8.06 0.82 -40.69
CA PHE A 75 -6.96 1.78 -40.70
C PHE A 75 -7.14 2.90 -41.73
N GLY A 76 -6.56 4.07 -41.47
CA GLY A 76 -6.69 5.22 -42.37
C GLY A 76 -8.11 5.78 -42.46
N ASN A 77 -8.92 5.60 -41.41
CA ASN A 77 -10.21 6.26 -41.24
C ASN A 77 -10.06 7.50 -40.33
N GLN A 78 -11.18 8.13 -39.95
CA GLN A 78 -11.20 9.33 -39.13
C GLN A 78 -11.81 9.08 -37.74
N ILE A 79 -11.71 7.85 -37.23
CA ILE A 79 -12.29 7.44 -35.95
C ILE A 79 -11.59 8.18 -34.81
N THR A 80 -12.34 8.95 -34.03
CA THR A 80 -11.82 9.73 -32.90
C THR A 80 -12.04 9.08 -31.53
N SER A 81 -13.07 8.24 -31.41
CA SER A 81 -13.42 7.51 -30.20
C SER A 81 -13.93 6.11 -30.54
N LEU A 82 -13.75 5.18 -29.61
CA LEU A 82 -14.32 3.82 -29.65
C LEU A 82 -15.49 3.66 -28.67
N GLU A 83 -15.96 4.76 -28.08
CA GLU A 83 -17.14 4.77 -27.22
C GLU A 83 -18.36 4.23 -27.97
N GLY A 84 -19.13 3.36 -27.32
CA GLY A 84 -20.31 2.73 -27.91
C GLY A 84 -20.01 1.69 -29.01
N ALA A 85 -18.74 1.42 -29.32
CA ALA A 85 -18.36 0.37 -30.25
C ALA A 85 -18.65 -1.02 -29.65
N GLN A 86 -19.38 -1.86 -30.40
CA GLN A 86 -19.69 -3.23 -30.02
C GLN A 86 -18.94 -4.18 -30.94
N PHE A 87 -17.77 -4.65 -30.49
CA PHE A 87 -16.98 -5.60 -31.26
C PHE A 87 -17.53 -7.03 -31.10
N PRO A 88 -17.51 -7.85 -32.17
CA PRO A 88 -17.98 -9.23 -32.10
C PRO A 88 -17.03 -10.09 -31.25
N ILE A 89 -17.60 -11.03 -30.50
CA ILE A 89 -16.87 -11.86 -29.53
C ILE A 89 -15.78 -12.75 -30.17
N GLU A 90 -15.98 -13.13 -31.43
CA GLU A 90 -15.06 -13.97 -32.19
C GLU A 90 -13.88 -13.22 -32.82
N LEU A 91 -13.85 -11.88 -32.71
CA LEU A 91 -12.81 -11.07 -33.33
C LEU A 91 -11.43 -11.42 -32.80
N LYS A 92 -10.50 -11.76 -33.70
CA LYS A 92 -9.11 -12.13 -33.41
C LYS A 92 -8.13 -11.04 -33.80
N GLU A 93 -8.44 -10.27 -34.84
CA GLU A 93 -7.59 -9.20 -35.36
C GLU A 93 -8.37 -7.91 -35.60
N LEU A 94 -7.93 -6.82 -34.97
CA LEU A 94 -8.49 -5.49 -35.10
C LEU A 94 -7.39 -4.50 -35.48
N GLN A 95 -7.57 -3.87 -36.65
CA GLN A 95 -6.64 -2.84 -37.14
C GLN A 95 -7.31 -1.46 -37.15
N LEU A 96 -6.87 -0.58 -36.26
CA LEU A 96 -7.35 0.81 -36.10
C LEU A 96 -6.22 1.83 -36.28
N ASN A 97 -5.10 1.42 -36.87
CA ASN A 97 -3.94 2.26 -37.04
C ASN A 97 -4.20 3.45 -37.97
N SER A 98 -3.43 4.52 -37.82
CA SER A 98 -3.57 5.73 -38.64
C SER A 98 -5.00 6.30 -38.64
N SER A 99 -5.66 6.30 -37.47
CA SER A 99 -6.94 6.97 -37.26
C SER A 99 -6.73 8.22 -36.39
N LYS A 100 -7.73 8.66 -35.61
CA LYS A 100 -7.65 9.86 -34.77
C LYS A 100 -8.04 9.55 -33.31
N ILE A 101 -7.89 8.29 -32.87
CA ILE A 101 -8.34 7.83 -31.55
C ILE A 101 -7.55 8.55 -30.46
N THR A 102 -8.24 9.15 -29.49
CA THR A 102 -7.61 9.94 -28.41
C THR A 102 -7.57 9.23 -27.06
N THR A 103 -8.47 8.28 -26.82
CA THR A 103 -8.59 7.54 -25.56
C THR A 103 -9.01 6.09 -25.79
N LEU A 104 -8.63 5.22 -24.84
CA LEU A 104 -9.07 3.82 -24.74
C LEU A 104 -9.91 3.56 -23.48
N GLU A 105 -10.26 4.62 -22.75
CA GLU A 105 -11.07 4.52 -21.53
C GLU A 105 -12.46 3.97 -21.85
N GLY A 106 -12.91 2.98 -21.06
CA GLY A 106 -14.24 2.38 -21.21
C GLY A 106 -14.40 1.44 -22.41
N VAL A 107 -13.36 1.26 -23.25
CA VAL A 107 -13.43 0.39 -24.42
C VAL A 107 -13.44 -1.08 -24.01
N GLN A 108 -14.46 -1.80 -24.45
CA GLN A 108 -14.60 -3.24 -24.22
C GLN A 108 -14.08 -4.02 -25.44
N PHE A 109 -12.81 -4.42 -25.39
CA PHE A 109 -12.25 -5.29 -26.42
C PHE A 109 -12.74 -6.73 -26.24
N PRO A 110 -12.92 -7.49 -27.33
CA PRO A 110 -13.38 -8.86 -27.25
C PRO A 110 -12.31 -9.76 -26.57
N PRO A 111 -12.72 -10.70 -25.70
CA PRO A 111 -11.79 -11.49 -24.89
C PRO A 111 -10.86 -12.39 -25.73
N GLY A 112 -11.31 -12.78 -26.93
CA GLY A 112 -10.56 -13.60 -27.88
C GLY A 112 -9.61 -12.81 -28.80
N LEU A 113 -9.51 -11.49 -28.66
CA LEU A 113 -8.67 -10.67 -29.54
C LEU A 113 -7.18 -10.95 -29.31
N MET A 114 -6.48 -11.29 -30.39
CA MET A 114 -5.07 -11.67 -30.36
C MET A 114 -4.16 -10.58 -30.90
N LYS A 115 -4.64 -9.78 -31.86
CA LYS A 115 -3.86 -8.73 -32.50
C LYS A 115 -4.63 -7.41 -32.50
N LEU A 116 -4.01 -6.38 -31.93
CA LEU A 116 -4.58 -5.04 -31.83
C LEU A 116 -3.56 -4.02 -32.34
N HIS A 117 -3.92 -3.33 -33.42
CA HIS A 117 -3.10 -2.30 -34.03
C HIS A 117 -3.73 -0.92 -33.78
N LEU A 118 -3.07 -0.12 -32.97
CA LEU A 118 -3.48 1.24 -32.56
C LEU A 118 -2.39 2.28 -32.88
N ASN A 119 -1.37 1.92 -33.65
CA ASN A 119 -0.28 2.82 -34.00
C ASN A 119 -0.75 4.01 -34.84
N SER A 120 -0.02 5.12 -34.75
CA SER A 120 -0.29 6.38 -35.44
C SER A 120 -1.70 6.92 -35.15
N ASN A 121 -2.11 6.92 -33.88
CA ASN A 121 -3.31 7.60 -33.38
C ASN A 121 -2.92 8.80 -32.51
N ALA A 122 -3.88 9.37 -31.78
CA ALA A 122 -3.69 10.51 -30.88
C ALA A 122 -3.85 10.12 -29.39
N ILE A 123 -3.56 8.87 -29.03
CA ILE A 123 -3.74 8.36 -27.67
C ILE A 123 -2.69 8.97 -26.74
N THR A 124 -3.13 9.69 -25.72
CA THR A 124 -2.24 10.36 -24.74
C THR A 124 -2.07 9.57 -23.45
N SER A 125 -3.04 8.73 -23.10
CA SER A 125 -3.07 7.99 -21.84
C SER A 125 -3.65 6.58 -22.03
N LEU A 126 -3.18 5.64 -21.21
CA LEU A 126 -3.74 4.28 -21.08
C LEU A 126 -4.63 4.12 -19.84
N GLN A 127 -5.02 5.24 -19.21
CA GLN A 127 -5.92 5.24 -18.05
C GLN A 127 -7.25 4.56 -18.41
N GLY A 128 -7.66 3.59 -17.58
CA GLY A 128 -8.90 2.85 -17.77
C GLY A 128 -8.88 1.85 -18.93
N ALA A 129 -7.76 1.69 -19.63
CA ALA A 129 -7.65 0.73 -20.72
C ALA A 129 -7.57 -0.69 -20.16
N GLN A 130 -8.44 -1.58 -20.66
CA GLN A 130 -8.42 -3.01 -20.33
C GLN A 130 -8.08 -3.81 -21.59
N PHE A 131 -6.86 -4.35 -21.65
CA PHE A 131 -6.42 -5.13 -22.80
C PHE A 131 -6.88 -6.60 -22.71
N PRO A 132 -7.22 -7.24 -23.83
CA PRO A 132 -7.60 -8.66 -23.87
C PRO A 132 -6.54 -9.59 -23.26
N PRO A 133 -6.94 -10.63 -22.51
CA PRO A 133 -5.98 -11.54 -21.88
C PRO A 133 -5.17 -12.37 -22.90
N GLY A 134 -5.76 -12.66 -24.07
CA GLY A 134 -5.13 -13.44 -25.15
C GLY A 134 -4.27 -12.64 -26.13
N LEU A 135 -3.98 -11.37 -25.83
CA LEU A 135 -3.25 -10.50 -26.75
C LEU A 135 -1.80 -11.00 -26.95
N THR A 136 -1.41 -11.15 -28.21
CA THR A 136 -0.07 -11.59 -28.64
C THR A 136 0.63 -10.56 -29.54
N LYS A 137 -0.14 -9.58 -30.03
CA LYS A 137 0.35 -8.44 -30.79
C LYS A 137 -0.39 -7.18 -30.35
N LEU A 138 0.35 -6.23 -29.81
CA LEU A 138 -0.10 -4.86 -29.56
C LEU A 138 0.82 -3.93 -30.32
N ASP A 139 0.28 -2.89 -30.97
CA ASP A 139 1.10 -1.81 -31.51
C ASP A 139 0.47 -0.47 -31.17
N LEU A 140 1.21 0.33 -30.39
CA LEU A 140 0.84 1.68 -29.98
C LEU A 140 1.80 2.76 -30.52
N MET A 141 2.71 2.41 -31.44
CA MET A 141 3.77 3.33 -31.89
C MET A 141 3.18 4.58 -32.52
N GLY A 142 3.84 5.73 -32.40
CA GLY A 142 3.35 6.97 -33.00
C GLY A 142 2.12 7.58 -32.32
N ASN A 143 1.80 7.14 -31.09
CA ASN A 143 0.86 7.84 -30.21
C ASN A 143 1.60 8.79 -29.25
N PRO A 144 1.05 9.96 -28.94
CA PRO A 144 1.64 10.93 -27.99
C PRO A 144 1.43 10.53 -26.52
N LEU A 145 1.77 9.28 -26.16
CA LEU A 145 1.60 8.76 -24.80
C LEU A 145 2.44 9.53 -23.78
N THR A 146 1.80 9.96 -22.69
CA THR A 146 2.47 10.65 -21.56
C THR A 146 2.64 9.75 -20.34
N SER A 147 1.97 8.60 -20.27
CA SER A 147 2.21 7.62 -19.20
C SER A 147 1.72 6.25 -19.66
N LEU A 148 2.30 5.20 -19.08
CA LEU A 148 1.91 3.81 -19.22
C LEU A 148 1.14 3.31 -17.99
N THR A 149 0.85 4.19 -17.03
CA THR A 149 0.08 3.86 -15.82
C THR A 149 -1.43 3.92 -16.07
N GLY A 150 -2.22 3.43 -15.09
CA GLY A 150 -3.68 3.56 -15.12
C GLY A 150 -4.44 2.46 -15.89
N MET A 151 -3.74 1.52 -16.51
CA MET A 151 -4.35 0.34 -17.13
C MET A 151 -5.05 -0.55 -16.09
N ILE A 152 -6.15 -1.19 -16.50
CA ILE A 152 -6.88 -2.17 -15.69
C ILE A 152 -6.29 -3.56 -15.98
N ASP A 153 -5.75 -4.19 -14.94
CA ASP A 153 -5.22 -5.56 -14.94
C ASP A 153 -4.40 -5.97 -16.19
N PRO A 154 -3.35 -5.21 -16.58
CA PRO A 154 -2.56 -5.55 -17.76
C PRO A 154 -1.85 -6.90 -17.59
N ASN A 155 -1.96 -7.77 -18.59
CA ASN A 155 -1.27 -9.06 -18.62
C ASN A 155 0.25 -8.90 -18.80
N ASP A 156 1.01 -9.97 -18.58
CA ASP A 156 2.48 -9.93 -18.64
C ASP A 156 3.00 -9.60 -20.05
N TYR A 157 2.31 -10.05 -21.09
CA TYR A 157 2.65 -9.69 -22.47
C TYR A 157 2.56 -8.16 -22.67
N VAL A 158 1.44 -7.53 -22.31
CA VAL A 158 1.23 -6.08 -22.44
C VAL A 158 2.28 -5.31 -21.63
N LYS A 159 2.52 -5.71 -20.37
CA LYS A 159 3.54 -5.06 -19.52
C LYS A 159 4.94 -5.14 -20.14
N THR A 160 5.35 -6.33 -20.59
CA THR A 160 6.68 -6.54 -21.17
C THR A 160 6.83 -5.84 -22.53
N HIS A 161 5.78 -5.89 -23.36
CA HIS A 161 5.76 -5.25 -24.66
C HIS A 161 5.81 -3.72 -24.55
N LEU A 162 4.99 -3.11 -23.70
CA LEU A 162 5.02 -1.65 -23.47
C LEU A 162 6.36 -1.17 -22.93
N LYS A 163 7.01 -1.96 -22.06
CA LYS A 163 8.37 -1.66 -21.59
C LYS A 163 9.40 -1.68 -22.72
N GLN A 164 9.28 -2.60 -23.67
CA GLN A 164 10.17 -2.66 -24.84
C GLN A 164 9.89 -1.52 -25.82
N GLN A 165 8.61 -1.20 -26.00
CA GLN A 165 8.14 -0.21 -26.96
C GLN A 165 8.39 1.24 -26.49
N PHE A 166 8.27 1.49 -25.18
CA PHE A 166 8.40 2.81 -24.56
C PHE A 166 9.30 2.79 -23.31
N PRO A 167 10.61 2.47 -23.44
CA PRO A 167 11.51 2.29 -22.30
C PRO A 167 11.67 3.56 -21.45
N GLU A 168 11.73 4.74 -22.09
CA GLU A 168 11.87 6.02 -21.39
C GLU A 168 10.63 6.37 -20.55
N LEU A 169 9.43 6.19 -21.10
CA LEU A 169 8.18 6.40 -20.37
C LEU A 169 8.07 5.42 -19.20
N TYR A 170 8.38 4.14 -19.43
CA TYR A 170 8.38 3.12 -18.39
C TYR A 170 9.32 3.47 -17.23
N MET A 171 10.55 3.91 -17.53
CA MET A 171 11.50 4.32 -16.50
C MET A 171 11.01 5.55 -15.74
N ARG A 172 10.45 6.55 -16.44
CA ARG A 172 9.88 7.74 -15.80
C ARG A 172 8.74 7.38 -14.85
N ASP A 173 7.79 6.57 -15.29
CA ASP A 173 6.65 6.14 -14.47
C ASP A 173 7.15 5.36 -13.24
N LEU A 174 8.08 4.42 -13.42
CA LEU A 174 8.68 3.66 -12.32
C LEU A 174 9.42 4.56 -11.30
N HIS A 175 10.11 5.61 -11.76
CA HIS A 175 10.74 6.58 -10.88
C HIS A 175 9.72 7.41 -10.11
N SER A 176 8.64 7.83 -10.79
CA SER A 176 7.56 8.60 -10.17
C SER A 176 6.84 7.80 -9.08
N GLU A 177 6.57 6.53 -9.34
CA GLU A 177 5.92 5.61 -8.39
C GLU A 177 6.82 5.34 -7.17
N LYS A 178 8.12 5.10 -7.39
CA LYS A 178 9.09 4.92 -6.30
C LYS A 178 9.24 6.19 -5.45
N ALA A 179 9.22 7.37 -6.07
CA ALA A 179 9.28 8.64 -5.37
C ALA A 179 8.02 8.85 -4.52
N ALA A 180 6.83 8.57 -5.07
CA ALA A 180 5.57 8.62 -4.36
C ALA A 180 5.54 7.65 -3.16
N ALA A 181 5.99 6.40 -3.37
CA ALA A 181 6.08 5.40 -2.29
C ALA A 181 7.06 5.82 -1.18
N LYS A 182 8.19 6.43 -1.54
CA LYS A 182 9.13 6.98 -0.55
C LYS A 182 8.52 8.13 0.24
N ALA A 183 7.84 9.07 -0.43
CA ALA A 183 7.17 10.18 0.21
C ALA A 183 6.07 9.72 1.17
N ALA A 184 5.25 8.73 0.76
CA ALA A 184 4.23 8.13 1.61
C ALA A 184 4.83 7.49 2.89
N ARG A 185 5.92 6.72 2.75
CA ARG A 185 6.64 6.15 3.91
C ARG A 185 7.21 7.22 4.84
N GLN A 186 7.71 8.32 4.29
CA GLN A 186 8.21 9.43 5.09
C GLN A 186 7.08 10.13 5.87
N SER A 187 5.93 10.35 5.23
CA SER A 187 4.74 10.90 5.89
C SER A 187 4.28 10.01 7.04
N GLN A 188 4.15 8.71 6.79
CA GLN A 188 3.73 7.74 7.81
C GLN A 188 4.73 7.67 8.98
N LYS A 189 6.04 7.75 8.70
CA LYS A 189 7.07 7.79 9.74
C LYS A 189 6.99 9.08 10.58
N ALA A 190 6.72 10.21 9.96
CA ALA A 190 6.57 11.49 10.65
C ALA A 190 5.33 11.50 11.56
N GLU A 191 4.21 10.93 11.09
CA GLU A 191 3.00 10.74 11.89
C GLU A 191 3.24 9.84 13.11
N LEU A 192 3.94 8.71 12.90
CA LEU A 192 4.31 7.81 13.99
C LEU A 192 5.21 8.50 15.04
N HIS A 193 6.16 9.33 14.60
CA HIS A 193 7.00 10.09 15.52
C HIS A 193 6.18 11.07 16.36
N LYS A 194 5.28 11.82 15.71
CA LYS A 194 4.38 12.77 16.39
C LYS A 194 3.49 12.07 17.43
N MET A 195 2.96 10.90 17.11
CA MET A 195 2.15 10.09 18.03
C MET A 195 2.96 9.61 19.24
N ASN A 196 4.20 9.17 19.02
CA ASN A 196 5.10 8.77 20.11
C ASN A 196 5.43 9.94 21.03
N ASP A 197 5.70 11.13 20.48
CA ASP A 197 6.00 12.33 21.26
C ASP A 197 4.80 12.74 22.14
N LEU A 198 3.58 12.70 21.59
CA LEU A 198 2.35 12.97 22.35
C LEU A 198 2.13 11.95 23.47
N THR A 199 2.38 10.66 23.20
CA THR A 199 2.30 9.60 24.21
C THR A 199 3.31 9.83 25.33
N GLN A 200 4.54 10.22 25.00
CA GLN A 200 5.56 10.56 26.00
C GLN A 200 5.18 11.79 26.82
N GLN A 201 4.67 12.86 26.19
CA GLN A 201 4.22 14.06 26.89
C GLN A 201 3.04 13.78 27.85
N SER A 202 2.09 12.94 27.42
CA SER A 202 0.96 12.52 28.26
C SER A 202 1.46 11.75 29.49
N MET A 203 2.33 10.76 29.28
CA MET A 203 2.92 9.99 30.38
C MET A 203 3.73 10.86 31.35
N GLN A 204 4.52 11.82 30.84
CA GLN A 204 5.23 12.78 31.70
C GLN A 204 4.26 13.65 32.52
N THR A 205 3.15 14.07 31.92
CA THR A 205 2.12 14.88 32.59
C THR A 205 1.44 14.09 33.71
N GLN A 206 1.07 12.83 33.44
CA GLN A 206 0.52 11.92 34.46
C GLN A 206 1.51 11.68 35.60
N MET A 207 2.79 11.44 35.30
CA MET A 207 3.81 11.19 36.31
C MET A 207 4.07 12.41 37.21
N ARG A 208 4.04 13.63 36.64
CA ARG A 208 4.10 14.87 37.43
C ARG A 208 2.91 15.03 38.37
N ALA A 209 1.70 14.69 37.93
CA ALA A 209 0.50 14.74 38.77
C ALA A 209 0.55 13.72 39.92
N VAL A 210 1.06 12.51 39.68
CA VAL A 210 1.27 11.52 40.75
C VAL A 210 2.32 12.02 41.75
N ALA A 211 3.42 12.60 41.27
CA ALA A 211 4.46 13.15 42.14
C ALA A 211 3.98 14.33 42.99
N SER A 212 3.14 15.22 42.46
CA SER A 212 2.54 16.30 43.26
C SER A 212 1.63 15.75 44.35
N PHE A 213 0.77 14.78 44.03
CA PHE A 213 -0.11 14.13 45.00
C PHE A 213 0.67 13.46 46.14
N LEU A 214 1.75 12.74 45.82
CA LEU A 214 2.61 12.10 46.82
C LEU A 214 3.30 13.14 47.72
N ARG A 215 3.80 14.26 47.15
CA ARG A 215 4.41 15.34 47.94
C ARG A 215 3.42 15.96 48.91
N GLU A 216 2.23 16.34 48.45
CA GLU A 216 1.16 16.87 49.31
C GLU A 216 0.81 15.89 50.44
N GLY A 217 0.67 14.60 50.12
CA GLY A 217 0.41 13.57 51.13
C GLY A 217 1.53 13.42 52.16
N MET A 218 2.79 13.53 51.76
CA MET A 218 3.94 13.51 52.67
C MET A 218 4.00 14.76 53.56
N GLU A 219 3.74 15.95 53.01
CA GLU A 219 3.69 17.20 53.76
C GLU A 219 2.61 17.16 54.85
N ILE A 220 1.42 16.67 54.51
CA ILE A 220 0.32 16.50 55.48
C ILE A 220 0.73 15.54 56.61
N LYS A 221 1.34 14.38 56.29
CA LYS A 221 1.79 13.43 57.31
C LYS A 221 2.91 14.01 58.20
N ALA A 222 3.84 14.75 57.61
CA ALA A 222 4.91 15.40 58.35
C ALA A 222 4.36 16.46 59.31
N GLN A 223 3.36 17.25 58.88
CA GLN A 223 2.66 18.20 59.73
C GLN A 223 1.93 17.50 60.89
N GLN A 224 1.16 16.45 60.61
CA GLN A 224 0.47 15.67 61.64
C GLN A 224 1.43 15.07 62.67
N HIS A 225 2.55 14.52 62.22
CA HIS A 225 3.57 13.96 63.11
C HIS A 225 4.25 15.05 63.97
N ALA A 226 4.54 16.22 63.39
CA ALA A 226 5.06 17.36 64.13
C ALA A 226 4.07 17.86 65.20
N GLU A 227 2.78 17.93 64.88
CA GLU A 227 1.72 18.24 65.84
C GLU A 227 1.62 17.20 66.96
N GLN A 228 1.75 15.91 66.64
CA GLN A 228 1.74 14.82 67.62
C GLN A 228 2.94 14.93 68.59
N LEU A 229 4.14 15.17 68.07
CA LEU A 229 5.35 15.40 68.89
C LEU A 229 5.21 16.62 69.81
N LEU A 230 4.55 17.69 69.36
CA LEU A 230 4.26 18.86 70.18
C LEU A 230 3.26 18.56 71.30
N ARG A 231 2.28 17.68 71.06
CA ARG A 231 1.33 17.21 72.09
C ARG A 231 2.04 16.32 73.12
N ASP A 232 2.85 15.37 72.66
CA ASP A 232 3.59 14.45 73.55
C ASP A 232 4.67 15.17 74.38
N ARG A 233 5.15 16.33 73.92
CA ARG A 233 6.11 17.19 74.65
C ARG A 233 5.49 18.05 75.75
N GLN A 234 4.17 18.08 75.96
CA GLN A 234 3.53 18.90 77.02
C GLN A 234 3.97 18.56 78.46
N ASP A 235 4.80 17.52 78.66
CA ASP A 235 5.28 17.08 79.99
C ASP A 235 6.77 17.37 80.31
N LYS A 236 7.53 18.16 79.52
CA LYS A 236 8.92 18.54 79.91
C LYS A 236 9.31 20.00 79.59
N PRO A 237 10.01 20.70 80.51
CA PRO A 237 10.38 22.11 80.33
C PRO A 237 11.50 22.27 79.30
N THR A 238 11.33 23.23 78.38
CA THR A 238 12.26 23.56 77.30
C THR A 238 13.39 24.49 77.76
N THR A 239 14.63 24.19 77.37
CA THR A 239 15.76 25.13 77.44
C THR A 239 15.84 25.97 76.16
N TYR A 240 16.27 27.22 76.32
CA TYR A 240 16.30 28.31 75.32
C TYR A 240 17.02 27.97 73.99
N GLU A 241 17.91 26.97 73.97
CA GLU A 241 18.65 26.55 72.77
C GLU A 241 17.78 25.74 71.79
N GLU A 242 16.76 25.01 72.27
CA GLU A 242 15.88 24.21 71.40
C GLU A 242 14.83 25.08 70.68
N SER A 243 14.35 26.16 71.31
CA SER A 243 13.42 27.11 70.68
C SER A 243 14.05 27.84 69.48
N LEU A 244 15.38 28.03 69.49
CA LEU A 244 16.11 28.64 68.37
C LEU A 244 16.27 27.68 67.17
N PHE A 245 16.23 26.35 67.40
CA PHE A 245 16.30 25.33 66.35
C PHE A 245 14.98 25.24 65.56
N TYR A 246 13.85 25.29 66.25
CA TYR A 246 12.52 25.25 65.62
C TYR A 246 12.15 26.57 64.92
N ALA A 247 12.58 27.72 65.44
CA ALA A 247 12.43 29.00 64.74
C ALA A 247 13.18 29.01 63.38
N LYS A 248 14.37 28.39 63.32
CA LYS A 248 15.14 28.23 62.07
C LYS A 248 14.55 27.20 61.09
N LEU A 249 13.69 26.29 61.55
CA LEU A 249 12.96 25.34 60.70
C LEU A 249 11.71 25.96 60.08
N GLY A 250 11.05 26.89 60.78
CA GLY A 250 9.87 27.62 60.29
C GLY A 250 10.16 28.74 59.29
N GLU A 251 11.38 29.28 59.28
CA GLU A 251 11.76 30.40 58.38
C GLU A 251 12.47 29.98 57.08
N LYS A 252 12.76 28.69 56.86
CA LYS A 252 13.31 28.24 55.58
C LYS A 252 12.21 28.03 54.54
N THR A 253 11.86 29.10 53.83
CA THR A 253 11.75 28.97 52.37
C THR A 253 13.10 28.44 51.90
N TYR A 254 13.24 27.14 51.63
CA TYR A 254 14.49 26.58 51.13
C TYR A 254 14.88 27.27 49.82
N PRO A 255 15.98 28.05 49.75
CA PRO A 255 16.54 28.49 48.49
C PRO A 255 17.87 27.75 48.35
N VAL A 256 17.86 26.48 47.95
CA VAL A 256 19.11 25.80 47.60
C VAL A 256 18.89 24.96 46.35
N PRO A 257 19.70 25.19 45.29
CA PRO A 257 19.69 24.37 44.09
C PRO A 257 20.27 23.01 44.48
N MET A 258 19.41 22.02 44.69
CA MET A 258 19.83 20.64 44.97
C MET A 258 19.42 19.79 43.79
N ASN A 259 20.43 19.19 43.14
CA ASN A 259 20.30 18.30 41.99
C ASN A 259 19.14 17.32 42.18
N GLU A 260 18.16 17.39 41.28
CA GLU A 260 16.94 16.56 41.27
C GLU A 260 17.23 15.05 41.27
N GLU A 261 18.45 14.61 40.93
CA GLU A 261 18.85 13.19 40.90
C GLU A 261 19.10 12.57 42.29
N LEU A 262 19.58 13.33 43.29
CA LEU A 262 19.92 12.74 44.60
C LEU A 262 18.66 12.40 45.42
N LEU A 263 17.62 13.23 45.32
CA LEU A 263 16.38 13.04 46.08
C LEU A 263 15.57 11.84 45.58
N VAL A 264 15.67 11.51 44.29
CA VAL A 264 14.96 10.37 43.70
C VAL A 264 15.52 9.06 44.25
N GLN A 265 16.83 8.95 44.43
CA GLN A 265 17.44 7.72 44.92
C GLN A 265 17.15 7.48 46.41
N ASP A 266 17.27 8.51 47.25
CA ASP A 266 16.99 8.39 48.69
C ASP A 266 15.50 8.15 48.98
N VAL A 267 14.60 8.73 48.18
CA VAL A 267 13.15 8.48 48.26
C VAL A 267 12.81 7.08 47.73
N LEU A 268 13.46 6.61 46.67
CA LEU A 268 13.29 5.23 46.17
C LEU A 268 13.82 4.19 47.15
N ASP A 269 14.93 4.48 47.85
CA ASP A 269 15.50 3.59 48.86
C ASP A 269 14.61 3.53 50.12
N TYR A 270 14.05 4.67 50.56
CA TYR A 270 13.04 4.71 51.63
C TYR A 270 11.73 3.99 51.26
N LEU A 271 11.25 4.14 50.02
CA LEU A 271 10.08 3.41 49.51
C LEU A 271 10.36 1.90 49.33
N ASN A 272 11.58 1.52 48.97
CA ASN A 272 12.02 0.11 48.89
C ASN A 272 12.07 -0.55 50.27
N GLU A 273 12.51 0.16 51.31
CA GLU A 273 12.60 -0.38 52.67
C GLU A 273 11.25 -0.39 53.41
N HIS A 274 10.34 0.55 53.11
CA HIS A 274 9.12 0.73 53.91
C HIS A 274 7.78 0.62 53.17
N TYR A 275 7.72 0.69 51.83
CA TYR A 275 6.44 0.79 51.10
C TYR A 275 6.23 -0.20 49.95
N TYR A 276 7.25 -0.99 49.57
CA TYR A 276 7.13 -1.92 48.44
C TYR A 276 6.11 -3.06 48.65
N ILE A 277 5.68 -3.31 49.88
CA ILE A 277 4.71 -4.38 50.20
C ILE A 277 3.25 -3.91 50.07
N SER A 278 2.95 -2.62 50.21
CA SER A 278 1.57 -2.13 50.27
C SER A 278 1.01 -1.63 48.93
N VAL A 279 1.85 -1.11 48.02
CA VAL A 279 1.37 -0.57 46.74
C VAL A 279 1.05 -1.68 45.72
N LEU A 280 1.74 -2.83 45.78
CA LEU A 280 1.45 -3.99 44.90
C LEU A 280 0.07 -4.62 45.14
N HIS A 281 -0.56 -4.39 46.30
CA HIS A 281 -1.87 -4.96 46.60
C HIS A 281 -3.06 -4.15 46.05
N ASN A 282 -2.87 -2.87 45.70
CA ASN A 282 -3.95 -2.00 45.21
C ASN A 282 -3.91 -1.72 43.70
N CYS A 283 -2.82 -2.05 43.01
CA CYS A 283 -2.76 -2.08 41.54
C CYS A 283 -2.80 -3.55 41.11
N GLY A 284 -4.00 -4.04 40.77
CA GLY A 284 -4.26 -5.45 40.50
C GLY A 284 -3.18 -6.18 39.70
N GLY A 285 -2.50 -7.12 40.35
CA GLY A 285 -1.82 -8.26 39.74
C GLY A 285 -0.64 -7.96 38.81
N MET A 286 0.53 -7.61 39.37
CA MET A 286 1.82 -7.86 38.70
C MET A 286 2.77 -8.62 39.63
N HIS A 287 2.91 -9.93 39.41
CA HIS A 287 3.96 -10.74 40.04
C HIS A 287 5.29 -10.51 39.32
N LEU A 288 6.27 -9.92 40.02
CA LEU A 288 7.68 -9.89 39.59
C LEU A 288 8.49 -10.87 40.46
N HIS A 289 9.11 -11.85 39.80
CA HIS A 289 10.01 -12.82 40.44
C HIS A 289 11.39 -12.18 40.68
N LYS A 290 11.84 -12.12 41.94
CA LYS A 290 13.20 -11.72 42.32
C LYS A 290 14.23 -12.74 41.79
N SER A 291 15.17 -12.33 40.94
CA SER A 291 16.48 -12.98 40.84
C SER A 291 17.53 -12.07 41.47
N GLY A 292 18.19 -12.58 42.51
CA GLY A 292 19.05 -11.81 43.39
C GLY A 292 20.33 -11.25 42.72
N VAL A 293 20.78 -10.16 43.35
CA VAL A 293 22.13 -9.59 43.35
C VAL A 293 22.57 -8.84 42.09
N GLY A 294 22.49 -7.50 42.16
CA GLY A 294 23.51 -6.60 41.61
C GLY A 294 23.15 -5.81 40.35
N LYS A 295 23.12 -4.48 40.49
CA LYS A 295 23.12 -3.40 39.47
C LYS A 295 21.80 -3.13 38.73
N LEU A 296 21.21 -1.98 39.05
CA LEU A 296 20.26 -1.26 38.20
C LEU A 296 21.04 -0.65 37.02
N GLU A 297 21.02 -1.32 35.87
CA GLU A 297 21.34 -0.66 34.59
C GLU A 297 20.07 0.01 34.06
N TYR A 298 20.09 1.33 33.95
CA TYR A 298 19.10 2.12 33.21
C TYR A 298 19.27 1.82 31.72
N GLY A 299 18.68 0.72 31.25
CA GLY A 299 18.90 0.27 29.89
C GLY A 299 18.08 -0.93 29.51
N ARG A 300 17.13 -0.70 28.60
CA ARG A 300 16.40 -1.64 27.73
C ARG A 300 14.99 -2.04 28.17
N SER A 301 14.06 -1.62 27.31
CA SER A 301 12.82 -2.31 26.91
C SER A 301 11.55 -2.10 27.74
N LEU A 302 10.98 -0.88 27.66
CA LEU A 302 9.53 -0.68 27.69
C LEU A 302 8.96 -0.88 26.27
N LYS A 303 9.03 -2.11 25.75
CA LYS A 303 8.49 -2.46 24.43
C LYS A 303 7.24 -3.32 24.46
N GLU A 304 6.72 -3.63 25.63
CA GLU A 304 5.46 -4.35 25.82
C GLU A 304 4.76 -3.71 27.02
N TYR A 305 3.42 -3.74 27.05
CA TYR A 305 2.51 -3.07 27.99
C TYR A 305 2.03 -1.67 27.56
N ALA A 306 1.23 -1.67 26.50
CA ALA A 306 0.05 -0.83 26.43
C ALA A 306 -1.06 -1.52 27.25
N VAL A 307 -1.52 -0.90 28.34
CA VAL A 307 -2.83 -1.20 28.93
C VAL A 307 -3.75 -0.10 28.44
N VAL A 308 -4.51 -0.45 27.41
CA VAL A 308 -5.68 0.27 26.92
C VAL A 308 -6.80 0.02 27.93
N SER A 309 -7.40 1.06 28.49
CA SER A 309 -8.70 0.97 29.16
C SER A 309 -9.78 1.44 28.19
N ASP A 310 -10.56 0.48 27.72
CA ASP A 310 -11.95 0.55 27.25
C ASP A 310 -12.34 1.65 26.26
N GLU A 311 -12.13 1.37 24.97
CA GLU A 311 -13.14 1.61 23.94
C GLU A 311 -13.11 0.44 22.94
N VAL A 312 -14.28 -0.16 22.73
CA VAL A 312 -14.49 -1.29 21.81
C VAL A 312 -14.20 -0.87 20.39
N LEU A 313 -13.07 -1.32 19.83
CA LEU A 313 -12.86 -1.41 18.40
C LEU A 313 -12.43 -2.84 18.05
N ASP A 314 -13.39 -3.56 17.50
CA ASP A 314 -13.26 -4.88 16.92
C ASP A 314 -12.31 -4.82 15.71
N LEU A 315 -11.14 -5.43 15.83
CA LEU A 315 -10.23 -5.69 14.70
C LEU A 315 -9.62 -7.09 14.86
N GLN A 316 -10.28 -8.06 14.23
CA GLN A 316 -9.67 -9.33 13.85
C GLN A 316 -8.42 -9.07 13.00
N CYS A 317 -7.25 -9.50 13.48
CA CYS A 317 -6.18 -9.93 12.56
C CYS A 317 -5.28 -10.96 13.25
N GLY A 318 -5.31 -12.18 12.72
CA GLY A 318 -4.57 -13.33 13.25
C GLY A 318 -3.07 -13.24 13.03
N MET A 319 -2.31 -13.87 13.93
CA MET A 319 -0.94 -14.28 13.66
C MET A 319 -0.66 -15.69 14.19
N GLN A 320 -0.22 -16.51 13.24
CA GLN A 320 0.33 -17.85 13.41
C GLN A 320 1.60 -17.85 14.25
N LYS A 321 1.75 -18.89 15.08
CA LYS A 321 2.97 -19.20 15.83
C LYS A 321 4.10 -19.63 14.88
N GLY A 322 5.32 -19.11 15.08
CA GLY A 322 6.50 -19.72 14.48
C GLY A 322 7.83 -19.01 14.74
N GLY A 323 8.68 -19.62 15.59
CA GLY A 323 10.11 -19.78 15.25
C GLY A 323 11.13 -18.85 15.91
N PHE A 324 11.45 -19.12 17.18
CA PHE A 324 12.77 -18.80 17.75
C PHE A 324 13.85 -19.72 17.12
N ARG A 325 14.92 -19.13 16.57
CA ARG A 325 16.24 -19.80 16.42
C ARG A 325 17.24 -19.07 17.31
N HIS A 326 17.63 -19.71 18.41
CA HIS A 326 18.82 -19.33 19.16
C HIS A 326 19.95 -20.33 18.92
N ARG A 327 21.06 -19.81 18.41
CA ARG A 327 22.41 -20.35 18.61
C ARG A 327 22.83 -20.00 20.03
N VAL A 328 23.20 -20.99 20.85
CA VAL A 328 24.33 -20.87 21.78
C VAL A 328 25.01 -22.23 21.93
N SER A 329 26.32 -22.21 21.70
CA SER A 329 27.30 -23.27 21.90
C SER A 329 27.43 -23.67 23.38
N LYS A 330 27.61 -24.96 23.66
CA LYS A 330 28.50 -25.42 24.75
C LYS A 330 29.12 -26.78 24.41
N LYS A 331 30.29 -26.97 25.00
CA LYS A 331 31.46 -27.75 24.60
C LYS A 331 31.44 -29.17 25.18
N ILE A 332 32.11 -30.08 24.45
CA ILE A 332 33.03 -31.15 24.91
C ILE A 332 32.50 -32.58 25.18
N ASN A 333 33.13 -33.49 24.40
CA ASN A 333 33.44 -34.92 24.56
C ASN A 333 32.34 -35.98 24.61
N LYS A 334 32.27 -36.79 23.54
CA LYS A 334 32.78 -38.18 23.58
C LYS A 334 33.02 -38.76 22.17
N ARG A 335 34.07 -39.58 22.11
CA ARG A 335 34.66 -40.33 20.99
C ARG A 335 33.66 -41.18 20.18
N SER A 336 33.84 -41.23 18.86
CA SER A 336 33.94 -42.46 18.01
C SER A 336 33.99 -42.05 16.53
N LYS A 337 35.16 -42.08 15.90
CA LYS A 337 35.58 -43.12 14.93
C LYS A 337 34.53 -43.47 13.86
N SER A 338 34.66 -42.90 12.66
CA SER A 338 35.02 -43.65 11.44
C SER A 338 35.12 -42.73 10.22
N LYS A 339 36.33 -42.64 9.65
CA LYS A 339 36.59 -42.20 8.28
C LYS A 339 36.54 -43.44 7.39
N SER A 340 35.90 -43.35 6.22
CA SER A 340 36.02 -44.22 5.03
C SER A 340 34.69 -44.06 4.27
N LYS A 341 34.57 -43.60 3.04
CA LYS A 341 35.35 -43.92 1.83
C LYS A 341 35.04 -42.89 0.75
N LYS A 342 36.09 -42.49 0.01
CA LYS A 342 36.00 -42.00 -1.37
C LYS A 342 35.46 -43.11 -2.28
N ASN A 343 34.64 -42.75 -3.26
CA ASN A 343 34.60 -43.28 -4.64
C ASN A 343 33.59 -42.39 -5.42
N ARG A 344 33.97 -41.53 -6.37
CA ARG A 344 34.39 -41.80 -7.76
C ARG A 344 33.54 -42.87 -8.46
N HIS A 345 32.64 -42.46 -9.35
CA HIS A 345 32.47 -42.87 -10.77
C HIS A 345 31.21 -42.14 -11.31
N LYS A 346 31.33 -41.21 -12.27
CA LYS A 346 31.31 -41.40 -13.74
C LYS A 346 30.03 -42.07 -14.26
N HIS A 347 29.19 -41.32 -14.98
CA HIS A 347 28.90 -41.44 -16.42
C HIS A 347 27.65 -40.60 -16.74
N LYS A 348 27.82 -39.53 -17.52
CA LYS A 348 27.57 -39.40 -18.97
C LYS A 348 26.18 -38.86 -19.24
#